data_AF-A0A564YXZ8-F1
#
_entry.id   AF-A0A564YXZ8-F1
#
_cell.length_a   1.000
_cell.length_b   1.000
_cell.length_c   1.000
_cell.angle_alpha   90.00
_cell.angle_beta   90.00
_cell.angle_gamma   90.00
#
_symmetry.space_group_name_H-M   'P 1'
#
loop_
_entity.id
_entity.type
_entity.pdbx_description
1 polymer ?
#
loop_
_entity_poly.entity_id
_entity_poly.type
_entity_poly.pdbx_seq_one_letter_code
_entity_poly.pdbx_strand_id
1 'polypeptide(L)'
;MCSIESSTFNQDEVDNIHLDLILKVIKIDLFGAKMSALTEINNNIEASNRISVNSYIPKEKLLDCLKSNEILSNLLRENLHQPQYVKKVARIVRFLLENDALSLGDLDEIWRTQTGRHDVIAQNVEFLIIQSVKYFSAKHLDQLFDSFKATLLGSPKQQQERVIRLIPRLVAEDPKGLAQNAATFLWELSIRPLLLPDINSAALEAHY
;
A
#
# COMPACT_ATOMS: atom_id res chain seq x y z
N MET A 1 -40.52 -11.14 40.88
CA MET A 1 -39.29 -10.34 40.63
C MET A 1 -38.77 -10.79 39.28
N CYS A 2 -38.92 -9.94 38.24
CA CYS A 2 -38.41 -10.24 36.91
C CYS A 2 -36.89 -10.30 36.97
N SER A 3 -36.34 -11.48 36.70
CA SER A 3 -34.95 -11.61 36.30
C SER A 3 -34.80 -10.83 35.00
N ILE A 4 -34.11 -9.70 35.06
CA ILE A 4 -33.56 -9.07 33.86
C ILE A 4 -32.46 -10.03 33.44
N GLU A 5 -32.79 -10.96 32.55
CA GLU A 5 -31.79 -11.61 31.72
C GLU A 5 -31.09 -10.48 30.97
N SER A 6 -29.89 -10.15 31.43
CA SER A 6 -28.96 -9.29 30.72
C SER A 6 -28.74 -9.97 29.37
N SER A 7 -29.48 -9.54 28.35
CA SER A 7 -29.22 -9.89 26.96
C SER A 7 -27.77 -9.48 26.72
N THR A 8 -26.86 -10.44 26.72
CA THR A 8 -25.50 -10.28 26.25
C THR A 8 -25.62 -9.82 24.80
N PHE A 9 -25.57 -8.51 24.60
CA PHE A 9 -25.50 -7.90 23.29
C PHE A 9 -24.36 -8.62 22.57
N ASN A 10 -24.65 -9.30 21.45
CA ASN A 10 -23.66 -10.16 20.80
C ASN A 10 -22.55 -9.25 20.24
N GLN A 11 -21.42 -9.16 20.95
CA GLN A 11 -20.28 -8.30 20.56
C GLN A 11 -19.86 -8.57 19.11
N ASP A 12 -19.97 -9.82 18.66
CA ASP A 12 -19.67 -10.20 17.29
C ASP A 12 -20.60 -9.52 16.27
N GLU A 13 -21.89 -9.41 16.58
CA GLU A 13 -22.88 -8.75 15.74
C GLU A 13 -22.64 -7.23 15.67
N VAL A 14 -22.28 -6.61 16.80
CA VAL A 14 -21.90 -5.19 16.85
C VAL A 14 -20.69 -4.92 15.98
N ASP A 15 -19.64 -5.73 16.12
CA ASP A 15 -18.41 -5.62 15.34
C ASP A 15 -18.70 -5.78 13.84
N ASN A 16 -19.59 -6.70 13.46
CA ASN A 16 -19.99 -6.92 12.06
C ASN A 16 -20.70 -5.70 11.48
N ILE A 17 -21.68 -5.15 12.20
CA ILE A 17 -22.42 -3.95 11.79
C ILE A 17 -21.47 -2.75 11.68
N HIS A 18 -20.56 -2.62 12.64
CA HIS A 18 -19.58 -1.54 12.66
C HIS A 18 -18.66 -1.58 11.44
N LEU A 19 -18.08 -2.73 11.14
CA LEU A 19 -17.22 -2.92 9.97
C LEU A 19 -17.98 -2.70 8.66
N ASP A 20 -19.19 -3.25 8.53
CA ASP A 20 -20.02 -3.08 7.35
C ASP A 20 -20.34 -1.60 7.10
N LEU A 21 -20.64 -0.84 8.17
CA LEU A 21 -20.87 0.60 8.07
C LEU A 21 -19.63 1.34 7.57
N ILE A 22 -18.46 1.11 8.18
CA ILE A 22 -17.19 1.73 7.77
C ILE A 22 -16.92 1.46 6.28
N LEU A 23 -17.07 0.20 5.85
CA LEU A 23 -16.80 -0.22 4.47
C LEU A 23 -17.79 0.37 3.48
N LYS A 24 -19.06 0.50 3.84
CA LYS A 24 -20.06 1.22 3.04
C LYS A 24 -19.68 2.70 2.91
N VAL A 25 -19.24 3.33 4.00
CA VAL A 25 -18.79 4.73 3.98
C VAL A 25 -17.58 4.93 3.05
N ILE A 26 -16.64 3.99 2.97
CA ILE A 26 -15.50 4.06 2.05
C ILE A 26 -15.93 4.09 0.58
N LYS A 27 -17.06 3.46 0.26
CA LYS A 27 -17.63 3.41 -1.10
C LYS A 27 -18.41 4.68 -1.46
N ILE A 28 -18.76 5.53 -0.50
CA ILE A 28 -19.45 6.81 -0.75
C ILE A 28 -18.47 7.80 -1.36
N ASP A 29 -18.85 8.46 -2.45
CA ASP A 29 -18.05 9.52 -3.10
C ASP A 29 -18.09 10.85 -2.32
N LEU A 30 -17.61 10.82 -1.09
CA LEU A 30 -17.44 11.99 -0.24
C LEU A 30 -16.11 11.91 0.50
N PHE A 31 -15.17 12.79 0.14
CA PHE A 31 -13.81 12.78 0.69
C PHE A 31 -13.78 12.79 2.23
N GLY A 32 -14.58 13.65 2.87
CA GLY A 32 -14.65 13.73 4.33
C GLY A 32 -15.11 12.43 4.97
N ALA A 33 -16.11 11.77 4.38
CA ALA A 33 -16.63 10.50 4.87
C ALA A 33 -15.59 9.37 4.71
N LYS A 34 -14.94 9.28 3.53
CA LYS A 34 -13.84 8.33 3.29
C LYS A 34 -12.69 8.54 4.27
N MET A 35 -12.32 9.79 4.57
CA MET A 35 -11.26 10.12 5.53
C MET A 35 -11.62 9.71 6.96
N SER A 36 -12.87 9.90 7.39
CA SER A 36 -13.35 9.43 8.69
C SER A 36 -13.31 7.91 8.79
N ALA A 37 -13.83 7.19 7.79
CA ALA A 37 -13.79 5.73 7.75
C ALA A 37 -12.34 5.19 7.75
N LEU A 38 -11.44 5.79 6.97
CA LEU A 38 -10.02 5.45 7.00
C LEU A 38 -9.36 5.69 8.37
N THR A 39 -9.78 6.73 9.08
CA THR A 39 -9.30 7.01 10.45
C THR A 39 -9.75 5.90 11.39
N GLU A 40 -11.00 5.48 11.25
CA GLU A 40 -11.59 4.43 12.05
C GLU A 40 -10.96 3.05 11.81
N ILE A 41 -10.70 2.68 10.56
CA ILE A 41 -9.92 1.46 10.24
C ILE A 41 -8.54 1.53 10.91
N ASN A 42 -7.85 2.66 10.79
CA ASN A 42 -6.52 2.80 11.39
C ASN A 42 -6.54 2.71 12.91
N ASN A 43 -7.58 3.26 13.56
CA ASN A 43 -7.76 3.12 15.00
C ASN A 43 -8.00 1.66 15.40
N ASN A 44 -8.79 0.92 14.61
CA ASN A 44 -9.00 -0.51 14.82
C ASN A 44 -7.71 -1.33 14.61
N ILE A 45 -6.89 -0.99 13.61
CA ILE A 45 -5.56 -1.59 13.42
C ILE A 45 -4.68 -1.33 14.66
N GLU A 46 -4.58 -0.08 15.11
CA GLU A 46 -3.79 0.29 16.28
C GLU A 46 -4.26 -0.44 17.55
N ALA A 47 -5.57 -0.58 17.72
CA ALA A 47 -6.16 -1.25 18.87
C ALA A 47 -5.97 -2.77 18.81
N SER A 48 -6.11 -3.39 17.63
CA SER A 48 -5.90 -4.82 17.42
C SER A 48 -4.46 -5.28 17.72
N ASN A 49 -3.49 -4.37 17.57
CA ASN A 49 -2.09 -4.63 17.92
C ASN A 49 -1.81 -4.49 19.43
N ARG A 50 -2.72 -3.90 20.20
CA ARG A 50 -2.62 -3.85 21.67
C ARG A 50 -3.34 -5.08 22.21
N ILE A 51 -2.63 -5.92 22.97
CA ILE A 51 -3.20 -7.05 23.72
C ILE A 51 -4.09 -6.48 24.83
N SER A 52 -5.27 -5.97 24.46
CA SER A 52 -6.21 -5.27 25.32
C SER A 52 -7.46 -6.12 25.48
N VAL A 53 -7.82 -6.39 26.73
CA VAL A 53 -8.89 -7.32 27.13
C VAL A 53 -10.29 -6.71 26.95
N ASN A 54 -10.40 -5.41 26.65
CA ASN A 54 -11.68 -4.71 26.55
C ASN A 54 -11.95 -4.18 25.14
N SER A 55 -12.97 -4.75 24.50
CA SER A 55 -13.76 -4.25 23.36
C SER A 55 -13.00 -3.69 22.14
N TYR A 56 -12.28 -4.55 21.42
CA TYR A 56 -11.84 -4.23 20.06
C TYR A 56 -12.11 -5.38 19.11
N ILE A 57 -12.43 -5.03 17.86
CA ILE A 57 -12.59 -5.96 16.76
C ILE A 57 -11.31 -6.82 16.67
N PRO A 58 -11.42 -8.16 16.76
CA PRO A 58 -10.27 -9.04 16.65
C PRO A 58 -9.47 -8.78 15.37
N LYS A 59 -8.15 -8.91 15.47
CA LYS A 59 -7.23 -8.66 14.35
C LYS A 59 -7.57 -9.51 13.13
N GLU A 60 -7.86 -10.79 13.34
CA GLU A 60 -8.23 -11.77 12.32
C GLU A 60 -9.52 -11.36 11.63
N LYS A 61 -10.53 -10.95 12.41
CA LYS A 61 -11.82 -10.47 11.90
C LYS A 61 -11.68 -9.21 11.05
N LEU A 62 -10.87 -8.25 11.51
CA LEU A 62 -10.57 -7.04 10.74
C LEU A 62 -9.89 -7.41 9.42
N LEU A 63 -8.89 -8.29 9.44
CA LEU A 63 -8.15 -8.74 8.26
C LEU A 63 -9.08 -9.40 7.22
N ASP A 64 -9.91 -10.35 7.67
CA ASP A 64 -10.86 -11.06 6.81
C ASP A 64 -11.88 -10.11 6.18
N CYS A 65 -12.36 -9.14 6.97
CA CYS A 65 -13.31 -8.15 6.50
C CYS A 65 -12.71 -7.22 5.43
N LEU A 66 -11.48 -6.74 5.63
CA LEU A 66 -10.76 -5.92 4.66
C LEU A 66 -10.50 -6.67 3.35
N LYS A 67 -10.09 -7.94 3.42
CA LYS A 67 -9.83 -8.79 2.25
C LYS A 67 -11.11 -9.09 1.47
N SER A 68 -12.16 -9.53 2.16
CA SER A 68 -13.44 -9.92 1.54
C SER A 68 -14.13 -8.75 0.83
N ASN A 69 -13.73 -7.51 1.16
CA ASN A 69 -14.27 -6.30 0.56
C ASN A 69 -13.36 -5.65 -0.49
N GLU A 70 -12.26 -6.30 -0.89
CA GLU A 70 -11.30 -5.76 -1.87
C GLU A 70 -10.89 -4.33 -1.49
N ILE A 71 -10.53 -4.13 -0.22
CA ILE A 71 -10.38 -2.77 0.33
C ILE A 71 -9.39 -1.93 -0.49
N LEU A 72 -8.28 -2.51 -0.94
CA LEU A 72 -7.26 -1.79 -1.70
C LEU A 72 -7.82 -1.29 -3.03
N SER A 73 -8.53 -2.12 -3.78
CA SER A 73 -9.17 -1.71 -5.03
C SER A 73 -10.22 -0.61 -4.83
N ASN A 74 -10.85 -0.51 -3.65
CA ASN A 74 -11.73 0.62 -3.33
C ASN A 74 -10.93 1.89 -2.98
N LEU A 75 -9.84 1.76 -2.24
CA LEU A 75 -9.01 2.88 -1.79
C LEU A 75 -8.16 3.50 -2.91
N LEU A 76 -7.76 2.71 -3.90
CA LEU A 76 -6.87 3.17 -4.98
C LEU A 76 -7.61 3.91 -6.11
N ARG A 77 -8.95 3.85 -6.15
CA ARG A 77 -9.74 4.45 -7.24
C ARG A 77 -9.67 5.98 -7.29
N GLU A 78 -9.66 6.62 -6.13
CA GLU A 78 -9.87 8.07 -5.99
C GLU A 78 -9.04 8.68 -4.86
N ASN A 79 -8.96 10.01 -4.82
CA ASN A 79 -8.34 10.77 -3.73
C ASN A 79 -6.83 10.57 -3.53
N LEU A 80 -6.15 9.78 -4.38
CA LEU A 80 -4.70 9.59 -4.33
C LEU A 80 -3.88 10.83 -4.65
N HIS A 81 -4.50 11.91 -5.12
CA HIS A 81 -3.84 13.22 -5.22
C HIS A 81 -3.70 13.91 -3.85
N GLN A 82 -4.39 13.43 -2.81
CA GLN A 82 -4.39 13.98 -1.46
C GLN A 82 -3.37 13.25 -0.57
N PRO A 83 -2.24 13.87 -0.16
CA PRO A 83 -1.19 13.18 0.60
C PRO A 83 -1.68 12.61 1.95
N GLN A 84 -2.61 13.29 2.61
CA GLN A 84 -3.19 12.86 3.89
C GLN A 84 -4.03 11.57 3.76
N TYR A 85 -4.70 11.39 2.62
CA TYR A 85 -5.44 10.17 2.31
C TYR A 85 -4.46 9.03 2.09
N VAL A 86 -3.45 9.27 1.26
CA VAL A 86 -2.40 8.30 0.91
C VAL A 86 -1.64 7.83 2.16
N LYS A 87 -1.33 8.73 3.11
CA LYS A 87 -0.74 8.35 4.41
C LYS A 87 -1.60 7.37 5.20
N LYS A 88 -2.94 7.52 5.18
CA LYS A 88 -3.85 6.57 5.85
C LYS A 88 -3.94 5.25 5.11
N VAL A 89 -3.92 5.27 3.78
CA VAL A 89 -3.86 4.05 2.94
C VAL A 89 -2.55 3.29 3.20
N ALA A 90 -1.42 3.98 3.32
CA ALA A 90 -0.11 3.36 3.62
C ALA A 90 -0.14 2.50 4.88
N ARG A 91 -0.85 2.96 5.93
CA ARG A 91 -0.99 2.22 7.19
C ARG A 91 -1.80 0.93 7.02
N ILE A 92 -2.83 0.95 6.18
CA ILE A 92 -3.63 -0.25 5.84
C ILE A 92 -2.80 -1.21 4.99
N VAL A 93 -2.11 -0.72 3.96
CA VAL A 93 -1.19 -1.52 3.12
C VAL A 93 -0.15 -2.22 3.99
N ARG A 94 0.48 -1.48 4.91
CA ARG A 94 1.42 -2.02 5.89
C ARG A 94 0.79 -3.10 6.77
N PHE A 95 -0.42 -2.86 7.30
CA PHE A 95 -1.13 -3.85 8.11
C PHE A 95 -1.41 -5.14 7.33
N LEU A 96 -1.77 -5.05 6.05
CA LEU A 96 -1.97 -6.22 5.21
C LEU A 96 -0.65 -6.98 4.97
N LEU A 97 0.46 -6.28 4.74
CA LEU A 97 1.78 -6.89 4.56
C LEU A 97 2.30 -7.59 5.82
N GLU A 98 2.20 -6.94 6.98
CA GLU A 98 2.61 -7.49 8.28
C GLU A 98 1.81 -8.77 8.66
N ASN A 99 0.74 -9.08 7.93
CA ASN A 99 -0.15 -10.21 8.16
C ASN A 99 -0.32 -11.12 6.94
N ASP A 100 0.62 -11.07 5.98
CA ASP A 100 0.61 -11.91 4.77
C ASP A 100 -0.72 -11.88 3.99
N ALA A 101 -1.41 -10.73 4.04
CA ALA A 101 -2.75 -10.52 3.48
C ALA A 101 -2.78 -9.66 2.22
N LEU A 102 -1.67 -9.01 1.88
CA LEU A 102 -1.51 -8.30 0.62
C LEU A 102 -1.08 -9.29 -0.47
N SER A 103 -1.83 -9.36 -1.56
CA SER A 103 -1.51 -10.25 -2.68
C SER A 103 -0.58 -9.58 -3.68
N LEU A 104 0.08 -10.37 -4.54
CA LEU A 104 0.88 -9.84 -5.65
C LEU A 104 0.03 -8.99 -6.61
N GLY A 105 -1.25 -9.36 -6.80
CA GLY A 105 -2.19 -8.59 -7.63
C GLY A 105 -2.54 -7.22 -7.03
N ASP A 106 -2.65 -7.14 -5.70
CA ASP A 106 -2.83 -5.86 -5.01
C ASP A 106 -1.61 -4.94 -5.20
N LEU A 107 -0.40 -5.50 -5.17
CA LEU A 107 0.83 -4.77 -5.44
C LEU A 107 0.88 -4.24 -6.88
N ASP A 108 0.49 -5.07 -7.85
CA ASP A 108 0.36 -4.64 -9.26
C ASP A 108 -0.67 -3.52 -9.42
N GLU A 109 -1.79 -3.59 -8.69
CA GLU A 109 -2.81 -2.54 -8.69
C GLU A 109 -2.25 -1.22 -8.14
N ILE A 110 -1.53 -1.27 -7.00
CA ILE A 110 -0.83 -0.10 -6.44
C ILE A 110 0.12 0.50 -7.48
N TRP A 111 0.99 -0.31 -8.09
CA TRP A 111 1.97 0.19 -9.06
C TRP A 111 1.32 0.80 -10.30
N ARG A 112 0.32 0.11 -10.89
CA ARG A 112 -0.38 0.54 -12.12
C ARG A 112 -1.22 1.79 -11.91
N THR A 113 -1.61 2.10 -10.67
CA THR A 113 -2.46 3.25 -10.38
C THR A 113 -1.85 4.58 -10.84
N GLN A 114 -0.53 4.69 -10.94
CA GLN A 114 0.12 5.91 -11.42
C GLN A 114 0.08 6.10 -12.95
N THR A 115 -0.17 5.03 -13.72
CA THR A 115 -0.07 5.08 -15.19
C THR A 115 -1.12 6.03 -15.77
N GLY A 116 -0.67 7.01 -16.56
CA GLY A 116 -1.56 7.99 -17.20
C GLY A 116 -2.23 8.98 -16.24
N ARG A 117 -1.76 9.08 -14.99
CA ARG A 117 -2.24 10.03 -13.98
C ARG A 117 -1.28 11.21 -13.83
N HIS A 118 -1.74 12.26 -13.14
CA HIS A 118 -0.92 13.42 -12.80
C HIS A 118 0.26 13.05 -11.90
N ASP A 119 1.38 13.78 -12.04
CA ASP A 119 2.63 13.58 -11.28
C ASP A 119 2.42 13.47 -9.76
N VAL A 120 1.48 14.23 -9.20
CA VAL A 120 1.16 14.18 -7.75
C VAL A 120 0.67 12.79 -7.33
N ILE A 121 -0.21 12.16 -8.12
CA ILE A 121 -0.70 10.81 -7.84
C ILE A 121 0.47 9.82 -7.94
N ALA A 122 1.30 10.00 -8.96
CA ALA A 122 2.42 9.12 -9.18
C ALA A 122 3.48 9.22 -8.06
N GLN A 123 3.73 10.41 -7.51
CA GLN A 123 4.59 10.61 -6.34
C GLN A 123 3.97 9.99 -5.08
N ASN A 124 2.66 10.06 -4.95
CA ASN A 124 1.95 9.44 -3.83
C ASN A 124 1.95 7.90 -3.91
N VAL A 125 1.89 7.31 -5.10
CA VAL A 125 2.08 5.87 -5.30
C VAL A 125 3.51 5.46 -4.93
N GLU A 126 4.53 6.19 -5.38
CA GLU A 126 5.92 5.95 -4.94
C GLU A 126 6.05 6.02 -3.41
N PHE A 127 5.41 7.02 -2.78
CA PHE A 127 5.38 7.14 -1.33
C PHE A 127 4.76 5.92 -0.66
N LEU A 128 3.65 5.37 -1.18
CA LEU A 128 3.05 4.14 -0.65
C LEU A 128 4.06 2.98 -0.67
N ILE A 129 4.78 2.82 -1.78
CA ILE A 129 5.76 1.73 -1.95
C ILE A 129 6.93 1.93 -1.00
N ILE A 130 7.50 3.13 -0.92
CA ILE A 130 8.60 3.46 0.01
C ILE A 130 8.20 3.14 1.45
N GLN A 131 7.01 3.55 1.89
CA GLN A 131 6.54 3.28 3.25
C GLN A 131 6.30 1.79 3.57
N SER A 132 6.21 0.96 2.53
CA SER A 132 5.80 -0.44 2.65
C SER A 132 6.92 -1.43 2.34
N VAL A 133 7.98 -1.00 1.65
CA VAL A 133 8.96 -1.88 1.00
C VAL A 133 9.68 -2.82 1.97
N LYS A 134 9.97 -2.38 3.20
CA LYS A 134 10.62 -3.22 4.22
C LYS A 134 9.74 -4.35 4.77
N TYR A 135 8.44 -4.32 4.44
CA TYR A 135 7.48 -5.37 4.80
C TYR A 135 7.21 -6.32 3.63
N PHE A 136 7.83 -6.10 2.47
CA PHE A 136 7.62 -6.95 1.30
C PHE A 136 8.35 -8.28 1.50
N SER A 137 7.66 -9.38 1.20
CA SER A 137 8.32 -10.67 1.05
C SER A 137 9.16 -10.71 -0.25
N ALA A 138 10.04 -11.70 -0.39
CA ALA A 138 10.85 -11.87 -1.60
C ALA A 138 10.00 -11.86 -2.89
N LYS A 139 8.84 -12.53 -2.87
CA LYS A 139 7.91 -12.56 -4.02
C LYS A 139 7.35 -11.18 -4.36
N HIS A 140 7.05 -10.36 -3.36
CA HIS A 140 6.57 -8.99 -3.58
C HIS A 140 7.68 -8.11 -4.17
N LEU A 141 8.92 -8.27 -3.71
CA LEU A 141 10.07 -7.57 -4.29
C LEU A 141 10.30 -7.99 -5.74
N ASP A 142 10.29 -9.29 -6.04
CA ASP A 142 10.46 -9.78 -7.41
C ASP A 142 9.38 -9.20 -8.35
N GLN A 143 8.11 -9.24 -7.94
CA GLN A 143 6.99 -8.65 -8.69
C GLN A 143 7.15 -7.13 -8.90
N LEU A 144 7.57 -6.40 -7.86
CA LEU A 144 7.81 -4.95 -7.94
C LEU A 144 8.92 -4.63 -8.95
N PHE A 145 10.02 -5.37 -8.89
CA PHE A 145 11.16 -5.15 -9.78
C PHE A 145 10.84 -5.57 -11.23
N ASP A 146 10.02 -6.59 -11.44
CA ASP A 146 9.51 -6.93 -12.78
C ASP A 146 8.62 -5.81 -13.34
N SER A 147 7.77 -5.22 -12.50
CA SER A 147 6.99 -4.02 -12.84
C SER A 147 7.89 -2.82 -13.22
N PHE A 148 9.02 -2.64 -12.54
CA PHE A 148 10.01 -1.61 -12.88
C PHE A 148 10.67 -1.89 -14.23
N LYS A 149 11.05 -3.14 -14.51
CA LYS A 149 11.63 -3.55 -15.80
C LYS A 149 10.65 -3.31 -16.93
N ALA A 150 9.39 -3.70 -16.76
CA ALA A 150 8.33 -3.45 -17.75
C ALA A 150 8.15 -1.94 -18.01
N THR A 151 8.21 -1.13 -16.95
CA THR A 151 8.13 0.33 -17.07
C THR A 151 9.30 0.90 -17.87
N LEU A 152 10.52 0.43 -17.62
CA LEU A 152 11.71 0.89 -18.35
C LEU A 152 11.71 0.53 -19.84
N LEU A 153 11.04 -0.56 -20.23
CA LEU A 153 11.02 -1.01 -21.62
C LEU A 153 9.83 -0.47 -22.42
N GLY A 154 8.73 -0.11 -21.76
CA GLY A 154 7.47 0.22 -22.41
C GLY A 154 6.91 1.62 -22.13
N SER A 155 7.49 2.39 -21.20
CA SER A 155 6.93 3.69 -20.78
C SER A 155 7.71 4.89 -21.31
N PRO A 156 7.11 6.09 -21.35
CA PRO A 156 7.80 7.33 -21.73
C PRO A 156 9.00 7.64 -20.83
N LYS A 157 10.01 8.35 -21.37
CA LYS A 157 11.26 8.72 -20.67
C LYS A 157 11.06 9.26 -19.25
N GLN A 158 10.08 10.15 -19.05
CA GLN A 158 9.76 10.70 -17.74
C GLN A 158 9.44 9.60 -16.70
N GLN A 159 8.68 8.58 -17.08
CA GLN A 159 8.31 7.48 -16.18
C GLN A 159 9.51 6.54 -15.95
N GLN A 160 10.36 6.36 -16.94
CA GLN A 160 11.61 5.60 -16.81
C GLN A 160 12.55 6.25 -15.78
N GLU A 161 12.77 7.56 -15.88
CA GLU A 161 13.58 8.35 -14.93
C GLU A 161 13.03 8.32 -13.50
N ARG A 162 11.70 8.22 -13.34
CA ARG A 162 11.06 8.11 -12.01
C ARG A 162 11.36 6.77 -11.35
N VAL A 163 11.32 5.67 -12.11
CA VAL A 163 11.74 4.34 -11.62
C VAL A 163 13.21 4.35 -11.18
N ILE A 164 14.09 4.96 -11.98
CA ILE A 164 15.53 5.02 -11.67
C ILE A 164 15.77 5.79 -10.36
N ARG A 165 15.10 6.94 -10.18
CA ARG A 165 15.18 7.73 -8.94
C ARG A 165 14.49 7.10 -7.73
N LEU A 166 13.54 6.19 -7.95
CA LEU A 166 12.85 5.49 -6.88
C LEU A 166 13.74 4.43 -6.22
N ILE A 167 14.56 3.72 -6.99
CA ILE A 167 15.35 2.58 -6.50
C ILE A 167 16.27 2.96 -5.31
N PRO A 168 17.09 4.03 -5.37
CA PRO A 168 17.90 4.42 -4.23
C PRO A 168 17.08 4.72 -2.97
N ARG A 169 15.89 5.31 -3.14
CA ARG A 169 14.97 5.63 -2.03
C ARG A 169 14.40 4.35 -1.40
N LEU A 170 14.12 3.32 -2.19
CA LEU A 170 13.70 2.02 -1.67
C LEU A 170 14.83 1.30 -0.94
N VAL A 171 16.03 1.30 -1.52
CA VAL A 171 17.23 0.71 -0.89
C VAL A 171 17.54 1.41 0.43
N ALA A 172 17.31 2.72 0.55
CA ALA A 172 17.51 3.45 1.80
C ALA A 172 16.58 2.97 2.94
N GLU A 173 15.38 2.48 2.63
CA GLU A 173 14.42 1.98 3.63
C GLU A 173 14.74 0.56 4.12
N ASP A 174 15.30 -0.28 3.25
CA ASP A 174 15.80 -1.61 3.64
C ASP A 174 17.03 -2.03 2.79
N PRO A 175 18.24 -1.55 3.17
CA PRO A 175 19.44 -1.77 2.39
C PRO A 175 19.81 -3.25 2.24
N LYS A 176 19.51 -4.07 3.24
CA LYS A 176 19.87 -5.50 3.25
C LYS A 176 18.88 -6.33 2.47
N GLY A 177 17.57 -6.09 2.65
CA GLY A 177 16.53 -6.83 1.95
C GLY A 177 16.48 -6.53 0.46
N LEU A 178 16.83 -5.31 0.04
CA LEU A 178 16.77 -4.91 -1.37
C LEU A 178 18.09 -5.02 -2.15
N ALA A 179 19.22 -5.25 -1.48
CA ALA A 179 20.54 -5.23 -2.13
C ALA A 179 20.60 -6.13 -3.39
N GLN A 180 20.10 -7.37 -3.28
CA GLN A 180 20.16 -8.32 -4.40
C GLN A 180 19.24 -7.92 -5.55
N ASN A 181 18.00 -7.53 -5.27
CA ASN A 181 17.04 -7.09 -6.29
C ASN A 181 17.55 -5.84 -7.01
N ALA A 182 18.06 -4.85 -6.26
CA ALA A 182 18.62 -3.62 -6.81
C ALA A 182 19.87 -3.88 -7.66
N ALA A 183 20.81 -4.70 -7.19
CA ALA A 183 22.02 -5.05 -7.94
C ALA A 183 21.68 -5.80 -9.23
N THR A 184 20.77 -6.78 -9.16
CA THR A 184 20.31 -7.55 -10.34
C THR A 184 19.65 -6.62 -11.36
N PHE A 185 18.80 -5.71 -10.89
CA PHE A 185 18.12 -4.75 -11.75
C PHE A 185 19.08 -3.79 -12.44
N LEU A 186 20.03 -3.20 -11.71
CA LEU A 186 21.03 -2.29 -12.29
C LEU A 186 21.96 -3.01 -13.26
N TRP A 187 22.33 -4.26 -12.97
CA TRP A 187 23.11 -5.09 -13.87
C TRP A 187 22.37 -5.37 -15.18
N GLU A 188 21.09 -5.76 -15.10
CA GLU A 188 20.26 -5.97 -16.30
C GLU A 188 20.07 -4.71 -17.14
N LEU A 189 20.17 -3.53 -16.52
CA LEU A 189 20.12 -2.26 -17.22
C LEU A 189 21.44 -1.89 -17.91
N SER A 190 22.57 -2.09 -17.24
CA SER A 190 23.87 -1.72 -17.79
C SER A 190 24.24 -2.51 -19.04
N ILE A 191 23.74 -3.74 -19.17
CA ILE A 191 23.96 -4.60 -20.33
C ILE A 191 22.98 -4.33 -21.50
N ARG A 192 22.02 -3.40 -21.35
CA ARG A 192 21.06 -3.03 -22.41
C ARG A 192 21.52 -1.74 -23.11
N PRO A 193 22.04 -1.80 -24.35
CA PRO A 193 22.68 -0.67 -25.03
C PRO A 193 21.79 0.57 -25.21
N LEU A 194 20.47 0.38 -25.27
CA LEU A 194 19.49 1.42 -25.60
C LEU A 194 19.15 2.36 -24.44
N LEU A 195 19.57 2.05 -23.20
CA LEU A 195 19.18 2.81 -22.00
C LEU A 195 20.36 3.55 -21.34
N LEU A 196 21.60 3.31 -21.77
CA LEU A 196 22.83 3.80 -21.13
C LEU A 196 22.98 5.33 -21.03
N PRO A 197 22.66 6.16 -22.06
CA PRO A 197 22.87 7.60 -21.98
C PRO A 197 21.92 8.28 -20.98
N ASP A 198 20.66 7.86 -20.98
CA ASP A 198 19.59 8.48 -20.19
C ASP A 198 19.57 7.99 -18.73
N ILE A 199 19.97 6.73 -18.50
CA ILE A 199 20.14 6.20 -17.13
C ILE A 199 21.32 6.87 -16.43
N ASN A 200 22.44 7.05 -17.11
CA ASN A 200 23.65 7.60 -16.48
C ASN A 200 23.43 9.03 -15.97
N SER A 201 22.69 9.89 -16.68
CA SER A 201 22.38 11.24 -16.21
C SER A 201 21.44 11.22 -14.99
N ALA A 202 20.35 10.44 -15.06
CA ALA A 202 19.38 10.37 -13.96
C ALA A 202 19.95 9.70 -12.70
N ALA A 203 20.81 8.69 -12.86
CA ALA A 203 21.50 8.04 -11.76
C ALA A 203 22.55 8.96 -11.12
N LEU A 204 23.32 9.73 -11.91
CA LEU A 204 24.24 10.72 -11.36
C LEU A 204 23.52 11.77 -10.52
N GLU A 205 22.39 12.29 -11.01
CA GLU A 205 21.59 13.30 -10.28
C GLU A 205 20.99 12.77 -8.98
N ALA A 206 20.68 11.47 -8.88
CA ALA A 206 20.12 10.88 -7.67
C ALA A 206 21.16 10.63 -6.56
N HIS A 207 22.45 10.67 -6.89
CA HIS A 207 23.56 10.46 -5.96
C HIS A 207 24.18 11.76 -5.40
N TYR A 208 23.69 12.93 -5.85
CA TYR A 208 24.00 14.25 -5.29
C TYR A 208 22.83 14.78 -4.45
#